data_AF-A0A814CI41-F1
#
_entry.id   AF-A0A814CI41-F1
#
_cell.length_a   1.000
_cell.length_b   1.000
_cell.length_c   1.000
_cell.angle_alpha   90.00
_cell.angle_beta   90.00
_cell.angle_gamma   90.00
#
_symmetry.space_group_name_H-M   'P 1'
#
loop_
_entity.id
_entity.type
_entity.pdbx_description
1 polymer ?
#
loop_
_entity_poly.entity_id
_entity_poly.type
_entity_poly.pdbx_seq_one_letter_code
_entity_poly.pdbx_strand_id
1 'polypeptide(L)'
;MYSNNGATSREVVNHWINKEFNCTLQAKHLILIGSPGTGKTSFAKSLPSHYNYFNGKWRLNLWKNFARYSAFDNIGWDQFEEKGYPKKKDISTQDEPFNATDDIEIVLGIDCTQPAIIFSKPGPPEGTLGRQPITYEDRCEAALWRQRAIIYRMALIDQENEKDSNNHINYTIHESIEFLDVLIENVEGKLNTTVFRKPAAEPYILPYTSNHPRLTHSNTIYTALLRGIRLCSDVHTFDQERLNIEIALFFNGYPRNFIRRHFKEFFKNHNSSPIYQNLDEQRYKELHLQLVNESLTDDQRQLPSNQQSVTEQHKNSHTKEKPKNEKK
;
A
#
# COMPACT_ATOMS: atom_id res chain seq x y z
N MET A 1 -36.88 0.82 -10.68
CA MET A 1 -37.47 1.65 -11.74
C MET A 1 -36.74 2.98 -11.75
N TYR A 2 -35.88 3.22 -12.73
CA TYR A 2 -35.52 4.57 -13.17
C TYR A 2 -35.42 4.48 -14.68
N SER A 3 -36.53 4.83 -15.33
CA SER A 3 -36.60 5.16 -16.74
C SER A 3 -36.05 6.58 -16.90
N ASN A 4 -35.39 6.87 -18.03
CA ASN A 4 -34.76 8.14 -18.41
C ASN A 4 -35.65 9.38 -18.19
N ASN A 5 -35.70 9.90 -16.96
CA ASN A 5 -36.34 11.18 -16.63
C ASN A 5 -35.32 12.33 -16.63
N GLY A 6 -34.52 12.45 -17.69
CA GLY A 6 -33.62 13.60 -17.91
C GLY A 6 -32.50 13.80 -16.88
N ALA A 7 -32.32 12.89 -15.93
CA ALA A 7 -31.25 12.97 -14.94
C ALA A 7 -29.90 12.70 -15.61
N THR A 8 -28.93 13.55 -15.34
CA THR A 8 -27.55 13.37 -15.81
C THR A 8 -26.92 12.12 -15.17
N SER A 9 -25.97 11.46 -15.84
CA SER A 9 -25.21 10.32 -15.29
C SER A 9 -24.63 10.63 -13.90
N ARG A 10 -24.25 11.90 -13.68
CA ARG A 10 -23.77 12.44 -12.40
C ARG A 10 -24.82 12.39 -11.28
N GLU A 11 -26.07 12.77 -11.56
CA GLU A 11 -27.15 12.77 -10.58
C GLU A 11 -27.53 11.34 -10.16
N VAL A 12 -27.56 10.42 -11.12
CA VAL A 12 -27.85 9.01 -10.86
C VAL A 12 -26.79 8.38 -9.96
N VAL A 13 -25.50 8.63 -10.24
CA VAL A 13 -24.40 8.12 -9.40
C VAL A 13 -24.41 8.75 -8.02
N ASN A 14 -24.60 10.08 -7.91
CA ASN A 14 -24.65 10.75 -6.60
C ASN A 14 -25.84 10.25 -5.76
N HIS A 15 -27.00 10.05 -6.38
CA HIS A 15 -28.16 9.47 -5.72
C HIS A 15 -27.85 8.06 -5.21
N TRP A 16 -27.22 7.23 -6.06
CA TRP A 16 -26.83 5.88 -5.68
C TRP A 16 -25.85 5.88 -4.50
N ILE A 17 -24.79 6.69 -4.52
CA ILE A 17 -23.84 6.79 -3.41
C ILE A 17 -24.53 7.22 -2.10
N ASN A 18 -25.37 8.24 -2.17
CA ASN A 18 -25.94 8.82 -0.95
C ASN A 18 -27.08 7.98 -0.37
N LYS A 19 -27.92 7.37 -1.21
CA LYS A 19 -29.11 6.63 -0.78
C LYS A 19 -28.96 5.13 -0.81
N GLU A 20 -28.33 4.57 -1.84
CA GLU A 20 -28.37 3.11 -2.10
C GLU A 20 -27.13 2.40 -1.58
N PHE A 21 -25.95 3.01 -1.69
CA PHE A 21 -24.68 2.46 -1.20
C PHE A 21 -24.60 2.41 0.34
N ASN A 22 -25.41 3.23 1.02
CA ASN A 22 -25.53 3.25 2.47
C ASN A 22 -26.63 2.31 2.98
N CYS A 23 -27.48 1.76 2.11
CA CYS A 23 -28.54 0.84 2.50
C CYS A 23 -28.02 -0.59 2.53
N THR A 24 -28.15 -1.26 3.69
CA THR A 24 -27.69 -2.65 3.91
C THR A 24 -28.72 -3.72 3.56
N LEU A 25 -30.00 -3.36 3.43
CA LEU A 25 -31.09 -4.33 3.27
C LEU A 25 -31.41 -4.68 1.81
N GLN A 26 -31.08 -3.80 0.86
CA GLN A 26 -31.35 -3.95 -0.58
C GLN A 26 -30.36 -3.12 -1.40
N ALA A 27 -29.08 -3.36 -1.20
CA ALA A 27 -28.03 -2.60 -1.85
C ALA A 27 -28.07 -2.78 -3.37
N LYS A 28 -28.43 -1.73 -4.10
CA LYS A 28 -28.54 -1.79 -5.56
C LYS A 28 -27.15 -1.86 -6.20
N HIS A 29 -27.00 -2.67 -7.24
CA HIS A 29 -25.77 -2.71 -8.04
C HIS A 29 -25.66 -1.47 -8.93
N LEU A 30 -24.42 -1.04 -9.17
CA LEU A 30 -24.09 0.03 -10.11
C LEU A 30 -23.33 -0.56 -11.29
N ILE A 31 -23.85 -0.37 -12.50
CA ILE A 31 -23.18 -0.83 -13.72
C ILE A 31 -22.68 0.39 -14.48
N LEU A 32 -21.36 0.45 -14.66
CA LEU A 32 -20.69 1.55 -15.35
C LEU A 32 -20.15 1.04 -16.69
N ILE A 33 -20.67 1.61 -17.78
CA ILE A 33 -20.27 1.26 -19.15
C ILE A 33 -19.46 2.40 -19.74
N GLY A 34 -18.31 2.10 -20.33
CA GLY A 34 -17.54 3.08 -21.09
C GLY A 34 -16.19 2.55 -21.58
N SER A 35 -15.56 3.30 -22.48
CA SER A 35 -14.23 3.00 -23.04
C SER A 35 -13.11 2.87 -21.98
N PRO A 36 -11.97 2.24 -22.27
CA PRO A 36 -10.86 2.19 -21.31
C PRO A 36 -10.36 3.62 -21.07
N GLY A 37 -9.87 3.91 -19.86
CA GLY A 37 -9.37 5.25 -19.54
C GLY A 37 -10.44 6.29 -19.17
N THR A 38 -11.73 5.94 -19.15
CA THR A 38 -12.80 6.85 -18.69
C THR A 38 -12.86 7.04 -17.16
N GLY A 39 -11.88 6.54 -16.41
CA GLY A 39 -11.82 6.71 -14.95
C GLY A 39 -12.74 5.81 -14.14
N LYS A 40 -13.50 4.89 -14.76
CA LYS A 40 -14.39 3.92 -14.10
C LYS A 40 -13.72 3.16 -12.94
N THR A 41 -12.56 2.55 -13.20
CA THR A 41 -11.79 1.83 -12.19
C THR A 41 -11.34 2.75 -11.07
N SER A 42 -10.87 3.96 -11.41
CA SER A 42 -10.46 4.97 -10.43
C SER A 42 -11.64 5.40 -9.55
N PHE A 43 -12.85 5.50 -10.11
CA PHE A 43 -14.06 5.80 -9.37
C PHE A 43 -14.38 4.72 -8.34
N ALA A 44 -14.48 3.43 -8.71
CA ALA A 44 -14.75 2.41 -7.69
C ALA A 44 -13.66 2.35 -6.64
N LYS A 45 -12.39 2.54 -7.01
CA LYS A 45 -11.28 2.56 -6.03
C LYS A 45 -11.29 3.81 -5.14
N SER A 46 -12.02 4.86 -5.52
CA SER A 46 -12.14 6.10 -4.75
C SER A 46 -13.26 6.07 -3.71
N LEU A 47 -14.18 5.10 -3.79
CA LEU A 47 -15.26 5.00 -2.81
C LEU A 47 -14.69 4.65 -1.43
N PRO A 48 -15.23 5.25 -0.36
CA PRO A 48 -14.78 4.96 0.98
C PRO A 48 -15.28 3.58 1.40
N SER A 49 -14.38 2.78 1.98
CA SER A 49 -14.54 1.48 2.66
C SER A 49 -13.67 0.37 2.08
N HIS A 50 -13.53 -0.73 2.81
CA HIS A 50 -12.94 -1.94 2.28
C HIS A 50 -13.79 -2.47 1.12
N TYR A 51 -13.13 -2.95 0.07
CA TYR A 51 -13.81 -3.51 -1.09
C TYR A 51 -13.08 -4.73 -1.62
N ASN A 52 -13.84 -5.60 -2.26
CA ASN A 52 -13.28 -6.66 -3.09
C ASN A 52 -13.06 -6.11 -4.50
N TYR A 53 -11.92 -6.42 -5.11
CA TYR A 53 -11.60 -5.96 -6.46
C TYR A 53 -11.14 -7.11 -7.33
N PHE A 54 -11.84 -7.31 -8.44
CA PHE A 54 -11.57 -8.37 -9.40
C PHE A 54 -11.34 -7.76 -10.77
N ASN A 55 -10.25 -8.15 -11.43
CA ASN A 55 -9.91 -7.63 -12.75
C ASN A 55 -9.80 -8.79 -13.74
N GLY A 56 -10.90 -9.09 -14.42
CA GLY A 56 -10.96 -10.12 -15.46
C GLY A 56 -10.81 -11.56 -14.98
N LYS A 57 -10.49 -11.80 -13.70
CA LYS A 57 -10.42 -13.14 -13.08
C LYS A 57 -10.97 -13.12 -11.65
N TRP A 58 -11.87 -14.05 -11.36
CA TRP A 58 -12.32 -14.33 -10.01
C TRP A 58 -11.21 -15.05 -9.24
N ARG A 59 -11.07 -14.74 -7.95
CA ARG A 59 -10.16 -15.45 -7.03
C ARG A 59 -10.74 -15.43 -5.64
N LEU A 60 -11.02 -16.60 -5.09
CA LEU A 60 -11.70 -16.72 -3.80
C LEU A 60 -10.85 -16.21 -2.64
N ASN A 61 -9.52 -16.34 -2.73
CA ASN A 61 -8.59 -15.84 -1.71
C ASN A 61 -8.55 -14.31 -1.59
N LEU A 62 -9.07 -13.58 -2.58
CA LEU A 62 -9.20 -12.12 -2.53
C LEU A 62 -10.56 -11.68 -1.95
N TRP A 63 -11.49 -12.61 -1.77
CA TRP A 63 -12.82 -12.31 -1.25
C TRP A 63 -12.77 -12.04 0.27
N LYS A 64 -13.38 -10.93 0.66
CA LYS A 64 -13.53 -10.52 2.07
C LYS A 64 -15.00 -10.30 2.36
N ASN A 65 -15.57 -11.11 3.25
CA ASN A 65 -16.96 -10.97 3.71
C ASN A 65 -17.21 -9.65 4.45
N PHE A 66 -16.17 -8.99 4.96
CA PHE A 66 -16.26 -7.67 5.60
C PHE A 66 -16.06 -6.50 4.63
N ALA A 67 -15.86 -6.76 3.33
CA ALA A 67 -15.90 -5.70 2.34
C ALA A 67 -17.26 -4.98 2.41
N ARG A 68 -17.31 -3.73 1.96
CA ARG A 68 -18.58 -3.01 1.85
C ARG A 68 -19.17 -3.13 0.45
N TYR A 69 -18.34 -3.35 -0.56
CA TYR A 69 -18.78 -3.54 -1.93
C TYR A 69 -17.76 -4.37 -2.69
N SER A 70 -18.21 -4.91 -3.83
CA SER A 70 -17.35 -5.66 -4.74
C SER A 70 -17.30 -4.97 -6.10
N ALA A 71 -16.09 -4.74 -6.62
CA ALA A 71 -15.84 -4.10 -7.89
C ALA A 71 -15.31 -5.12 -8.92
N PHE A 72 -16.02 -5.27 -10.03
CA PHE A 72 -15.76 -6.24 -11.09
C PHE A 72 -15.33 -5.52 -12.36
N ASP A 73 -14.03 -5.53 -12.66
CA ASP A 73 -13.43 -4.83 -13.79
C ASP A 73 -13.04 -5.75 -14.95
N ASN A 74 -13.10 -5.22 -16.18
CA ASN A 74 -12.75 -5.91 -17.43
C ASN A 74 -13.44 -7.27 -17.65
N ILE A 75 -14.73 -7.36 -17.33
CA ILE A 75 -15.53 -8.57 -17.55
C ILE A 75 -16.70 -8.23 -18.46
N GLY A 76 -16.78 -8.89 -19.62
CA GLY A 76 -17.96 -8.81 -20.46
C GLY A 76 -19.15 -9.41 -19.74
N TRP A 77 -20.32 -8.79 -19.86
CA TRP A 77 -21.52 -9.25 -19.16
C TRP A 77 -21.77 -10.73 -19.44
N ASP A 78 -21.65 -11.15 -20.69
CA ASP A 78 -21.91 -12.54 -21.10
C ASP A 78 -20.83 -13.53 -20.64
N GLN A 79 -19.63 -13.04 -20.34
CA GLN A 79 -18.47 -13.83 -19.89
C GLN A 79 -18.38 -13.93 -18.37
N PHE A 80 -19.33 -13.36 -17.63
CA PHE A 80 -19.27 -13.29 -16.17
C PHE A 80 -19.19 -14.69 -15.56
N GLU A 81 -20.11 -15.58 -15.94
CA GLU A 81 -20.16 -16.96 -15.42
C GLU A 81 -19.07 -17.84 -16.03
N GLU A 82 -18.73 -17.64 -17.31
CA GLU A 82 -17.63 -18.35 -18.00
C GLU A 82 -16.28 -18.16 -17.31
N LYS A 83 -16.04 -16.97 -16.74
CA LYS A 83 -14.79 -16.62 -16.04
C LYS A 83 -14.77 -17.02 -14.56
N GLY A 84 -15.69 -17.89 -14.14
CA GLY A 84 -15.75 -18.43 -12.78
C GLY A 84 -16.29 -17.46 -11.73
N TYR A 85 -16.91 -16.34 -12.14
CA TYR A 85 -17.60 -15.49 -11.18
C TYR A 85 -18.91 -16.13 -10.72
N PRO A 86 -19.42 -15.74 -9.54
CA PRO A 86 -20.75 -16.16 -9.09
C PRO A 86 -21.84 -15.86 -10.10
N LYS A 87 -22.93 -16.63 -10.07
CA LYS A 87 -24.06 -16.39 -10.97
C LYS A 87 -24.59 -14.98 -10.76
N LYS A 88 -24.95 -14.31 -11.86
CA LYS A 88 -25.41 -12.91 -11.81
C LYS A 88 -26.62 -12.76 -10.89
N LYS A 89 -27.50 -13.76 -10.85
CA LYS A 89 -28.67 -13.80 -9.98
C LYS A 89 -28.25 -13.72 -8.52
N ASP A 90 -27.27 -14.52 -8.10
CA ASP A 90 -26.84 -14.60 -6.70
C ASP A 90 -26.22 -13.29 -6.22
N ILE A 91 -25.50 -12.59 -7.10
CA ILE A 91 -25.01 -11.23 -6.83
C ILE A 91 -26.18 -10.23 -6.79
N SER A 92 -27.17 -10.38 -7.69
CA SER A 92 -28.23 -9.39 -7.92
C SER A 92 -29.40 -9.45 -6.93
N THR A 93 -29.72 -10.64 -6.41
CA THR A 93 -30.92 -10.85 -5.59
C THR A 93 -30.63 -10.69 -4.11
N GLN A 94 -29.37 -10.76 -3.67
CA GLN A 94 -28.95 -10.54 -2.27
C GLN A 94 -29.68 -11.41 -1.22
N ASP A 95 -30.40 -12.43 -1.65
CA ASP A 95 -31.40 -13.09 -0.81
C ASP A 95 -30.77 -14.11 0.16
N GLU A 96 -29.67 -14.78 -0.21
CA GLU A 96 -28.98 -15.72 0.69
C GLU A 96 -27.47 -15.84 0.39
N PRO A 97 -26.62 -16.09 1.43
CA PRO A 97 -25.23 -16.43 1.21
C PRO A 97 -25.12 -17.76 0.44
N PHE A 98 -24.20 -17.83 -0.51
CA PHE A 98 -23.96 -19.04 -1.30
C PHE A 98 -22.52 -19.53 -1.13
N ASN A 99 -22.34 -20.82 -1.38
CA ASN A 99 -21.02 -21.44 -1.37
C ASN A 99 -20.38 -21.29 -2.74
N ALA A 100 -19.23 -20.63 -2.80
CA ALA A 100 -18.40 -20.56 -3.99
C ALA A 100 -17.22 -21.53 -3.88
N THR A 101 -16.90 -22.18 -4.99
CA THR A 101 -15.72 -23.02 -5.16
C THR A 101 -14.78 -22.37 -6.18
N ASP A 102 -13.51 -22.23 -5.82
CA ASP A 102 -12.43 -21.89 -6.76
C ASP A 102 -11.84 -23.16 -7.39
N ASP A 103 -10.99 -23.02 -8.40
CA ASP A 103 -10.27 -24.12 -9.10
C ASP A 103 -9.43 -25.01 -8.15
N ILE A 104 -9.24 -24.57 -6.90
CA ILE A 104 -8.47 -25.23 -5.84
C ILE A 104 -9.41 -25.91 -4.80
N GLU A 105 -10.70 -26.10 -5.11
CA GLU A 105 -11.71 -26.78 -4.26
C GLU A 105 -11.93 -26.17 -2.85
N ILE A 106 -11.59 -24.90 -2.63
CA ILE A 106 -11.93 -24.21 -1.38
C ILE A 106 -13.39 -23.78 -1.44
N VAL A 107 -14.23 -24.30 -0.54
CA VAL A 107 -15.61 -23.84 -0.34
C VAL A 107 -15.61 -22.69 0.67
N LEU A 108 -16.00 -21.49 0.24
CA LEU A 108 -16.22 -20.36 1.15
C LEU A 108 -17.70 -19.95 1.10
N GLY A 109 -18.30 -19.76 2.27
CA GLY A 109 -19.60 -19.10 2.40
C GLY A 109 -19.44 -17.61 2.07
N ILE A 110 -20.02 -17.19 0.95
CA ILE A 110 -20.00 -15.82 0.47
C ILE A 110 -21.29 -15.11 0.87
N ASP A 111 -21.14 -14.03 1.61
CA ASP A 111 -22.24 -13.09 1.87
C ASP A 111 -22.31 -12.06 0.73
N CYS A 112 -23.35 -12.14 -0.10
CA CYS A 112 -23.61 -11.22 -1.22
C CYS A 112 -24.63 -10.13 -0.92
N THR A 113 -24.89 -9.83 0.35
CA THR A 113 -25.72 -8.68 0.76
C THR A 113 -25.12 -7.31 0.40
N GLN A 114 -23.88 -7.28 -0.07
CA GLN A 114 -23.15 -6.06 -0.40
C GLN A 114 -23.45 -5.54 -1.81
N PRO A 115 -23.42 -4.21 -2.03
CA PRO A 115 -23.50 -3.62 -3.36
C PRO A 115 -22.36 -4.10 -4.26
N ALA A 116 -22.67 -4.36 -5.54
CA ALA A 116 -21.66 -4.64 -6.57
C ALA A 116 -21.55 -3.51 -7.57
N ILE A 117 -20.32 -3.18 -7.96
CA ILE A 117 -20.00 -2.23 -9.02
C ILE A 117 -19.41 -3.02 -10.18
N ILE A 118 -20.12 -3.06 -11.31
CA ILE A 118 -19.72 -3.86 -12.46
C ILE A 118 -19.28 -2.94 -13.59
N PHE A 119 -18.06 -3.14 -14.07
CA PHE A 119 -17.51 -2.47 -15.24
C PHE A 119 -17.54 -3.43 -16.42
N SER A 120 -18.50 -3.24 -17.32
CA SER A 120 -18.75 -4.20 -18.39
C SER A 120 -18.38 -3.69 -19.78
N LYS A 121 -17.89 -4.63 -20.60
CA LYS A 121 -17.70 -4.50 -22.05
C LYS A 121 -17.93 -5.83 -22.77
N PRO A 122 -18.90 -5.96 -23.70
CA PRO A 122 -19.99 -5.02 -23.97
C PRO A 122 -20.95 -4.89 -22.77
N GLY A 123 -21.80 -3.87 -22.78
CA GLY A 123 -22.87 -3.73 -21.78
C GLY A 123 -23.83 -4.92 -21.78
N PRO A 124 -24.62 -5.11 -20.70
CA PRO A 124 -25.71 -6.08 -20.70
C PRO A 124 -26.65 -5.85 -21.89
N PRO A 125 -27.17 -6.91 -22.53
CA PRO A 125 -28.16 -6.78 -23.60
C PRO A 125 -29.37 -5.98 -23.10
N GLU A 126 -29.94 -5.13 -23.95
CA GLU A 126 -31.13 -4.34 -23.60
C GLU A 126 -32.26 -5.26 -23.07
N GLY A 127 -32.79 -4.94 -21.89
CA GLY A 127 -33.86 -5.70 -21.24
C GLY A 127 -33.41 -6.83 -20.29
N THR A 128 -32.13 -7.18 -20.24
CA THR A 128 -31.62 -8.26 -19.35
C THR A 128 -31.66 -7.89 -17.87
N LEU A 129 -31.56 -6.60 -17.59
CA LEU A 129 -31.80 -6.00 -16.28
C LEU A 129 -33.01 -5.11 -16.49
N GLY A 130 -34.03 -5.17 -15.64
CA GLY A 130 -35.21 -4.29 -15.74
C GLY A 130 -34.91 -2.79 -15.52
N ARG A 131 -33.67 -2.33 -15.77
CA ARG A 131 -33.14 -0.98 -15.58
C ARG A 131 -32.02 -0.73 -16.61
N GLN A 132 -32.01 0.48 -17.19
CA GLN A 132 -30.99 0.85 -18.18
C GLN A 132 -29.63 1.11 -17.51
N PRO A 133 -28.53 0.63 -18.13
CA PRO A 133 -27.18 0.89 -17.64
C PRO A 133 -26.72 2.32 -17.96
N ILE A 134 -25.80 2.85 -17.14
CA ILE A 134 -25.28 4.21 -17.30
C ILE A 134 -24.08 4.17 -18.28
N THR A 135 -24.20 4.86 -19.41
CA THR A 135 -23.14 5.04 -20.41
C THR A 135 -22.34 6.31 -20.15
N TYR A 136 -21.06 6.30 -20.50
CA TYR A 136 -20.10 7.36 -20.16
C TYR A 136 -19.25 7.81 -21.34
N GLU A 137 -19.33 9.10 -21.65
CA GLU A 137 -18.50 9.81 -22.62
C GLU A 137 -17.95 11.06 -21.92
N ASP A 138 -16.67 11.06 -21.53
CA ASP A 138 -15.77 12.25 -21.53
C ASP A 138 -14.52 12.15 -20.64
N ARG A 139 -13.43 12.80 -21.10
CA ARG A 139 -12.15 12.93 -20.37
C ARG A 139 -12.18 14.02 -19.28
N CYS A 140 -13.07 15.02 -19.40
CA CYS A 140 -13.21 16.11 -18.43
C CYS A 140 -13.67 15.63 -17.05
N GLU A 141 -14.45 14.56 -16.99
CA GLU A 141 -14.96 14.07 -15.71
C GLU A 141 -13.89 13.32 -14.88
N ALA A 142 -12.85 12.76 -15.50
CA ALA A 142 -11.77 12.10 -14.76
C ALA A 142 -11.02 13.06 -13.81
N ALA A 143 -10.89 14.33 -14.19
CA ALA A 143 -10.31 15.37 -13.34
C ALA A 143 -11.24 15.72 -12.15
N LEU A 144 -12.55 15.81 -12.40
CA LEU A 144 -13.56 16.05 -11.36
C LEU A 144 -13.59 14.90 -10.34
N TRP A 145 -13.40 13.66 -10.76
CA TRP A 145 -13.35 12.51 -9.85
C TRP A 145 -12.10 12.51 -8.96
N ARG A 146 -10.93 12.93 -9.49
CA ARG A 146 -9.72 13.08 -8.67
C ARG A 146 -9.91 14.14 -7.59
N GLN A 147 -10.52 15.28 -7.93
CA GLN A 147 -10.85 16.33 -6.97
C GLN A 147 -11.83 15.83 -5.90
N ARG A 148 -12.86 15.08 -6.27
CA ARG A 148 -13.79 14.49 -5.29
C ARG A 148 -13.13 13.47 -4.38
N ALA A 149 -12.27 12.61 -4.92
CA ALA A 149 -11.54 11.63 -4.11
C ALA A 149 -10.68 12.32 -3.03
N ILE A 150 -10.08 13.47 -3.35
CA ILE A 150 -9.37 14.31 -2.39
C ILE A 150 -10.32 14.83 -1.31
N ILE A 151 -11.44 15.47 -1.70
CA ILE A 151 -12.44 16.01 -0.77
C ILE A 151 -12.99 14.92 0.17
N TYR A 152 -13.26 13.72 -0.35
CA TYR A 152 -13.73 12.60 0.48
C TYR A 152 -12.68 12.11 1.47
N ARG A 153 -11.40 12.09 1.08
CA ARG A 153 -10.31 11.75 2.02
C ARG A 153 -10.15 12.79 3.11
N MET A 154 -10.32 14.07 2.78
CA MET A 154 -10.31 15.16 3.75
C MET A 154 -11.44 14.96 4.79
N ALA A 155 -12.66 14.71 4.33
CA ALA A 155 -13.81 14.46 5.21
C ALA A 155 -13.63 13.23 6.12
N LEU A 156 -12.95 12.18 5.65
CA LEU A 156 -12.60 11.02 6.49
C LEU A 156 -11.62 11.39 7.60
N ILE A 157 -10.60 12.20 7.28
CA ILE A 157 -9.64 12.66 8.29
C ILE A 157 -10.34 13.52 9.35
N ASP A 158 -11.27 14.39 8.92
CA ASP A 158 -12.07 15.19 9.84
C ASP A 158 -12.92 14.30 10.77
N GLN A 159 -13.54 13.24 10.23
CA GLN A 159 -14.28 12.27 11.04
C GLN A 159 -13.39 11.50 12.04
N GLU A 160 -12.16 11.14 11.66
CA GLU A 160 -11.23 10.50 12.58
C GLU A 160 -10.77 11.46 13.69
N ASN A 161 -10.57 12.75 13.37
CA ASN A 161 -10.23 13.79 14.34
C ASN A 161 -11.33 14.02 15.37
N GLU A 162 -12.59 13.76 15.03
CA GLU A 162 -13.72 13.86 15.97
C GLU A 162 -13.76 12.71 17.00
N LYS A 163 -13.05 11.59 16.76
CA LYS A 163 -13.11 10.41 17.65
C LYS A 163 -12.27 10.56 18.92
N ASP A 164 -11.18 11.33 18.87
CA ASP A 164 -10.27 11.52 20.00
C ASP A 164 -9.79 12.97 20.08
N SER A 165 -10.13 13.66 21.16
CA SER A 165 -9.73 15.05 21.40
C SER A 165 -8.21 15.25 21.54
N ASN A 166 -7.46 14.19 21.84
CA ASN A 166 -6.01 14.28 22.04
C ASN A 166 -5.20 14.08 20.76
N ASN A 167 -5.77 13.48 19.72
CA ASN A 167 -5.08 13.16 18.48
C ASN A 167 -5.74 13.90 17.32
N HIS A 168 -5.01 14.82 16.69
CA HIS A 168 -5.47 15.54 15.50
C HIS A 168 -4.52 15.27 14.34
N ILE A 169 -5.07 14.70 13.29
CA ILE A 169 -4.42 14.45 12.01
C ILE A 169 -4.59 15.71 11.16
N ASN A 170 -3.49 16.42 10.95
CA ASN A 170 -3.43 17.51 9.98
C ASN A 170 -3.08 16.95 8.60
N TYR A 171 -3.67 17.52 7.56
CA TYR A 171 -3.32 17.18 6.18
C TYR A 171 -3.06 18.45 5.37
N THR A 172 -2.19 18.32 4.37
CA THR A 172 -1.86 19.39 3.43
C THR A 172 -1.63 18.78 2.06
N ILE A 173 -2.05 19.50 1.00
CA ILE A 173 -1.89 19.04 -0.39
C ILE A 173 -0.85 19.95 -1.04
N HIS A 174 0.29 19.37 -1.38
CA HIS A 174 1.39 20.06 -2.06
C HIS A 174 1.99 19.16 -3.14
N GLU A 175 2.68 19.78 -4.10
CA GLU A 175 3.46 19.07 -5.12
C GLU A 175 4.71 18.42 -4.53
N SER A 176 5.23 19.01 -3.45
CA SER A 176 6.33 18.50 -2.64
C SER A 176 5.98 18.54 -1.15
N ILE A 177 6.33 17.51 -0.41
CA ILE A 177 6.10 17.42 1.04
C ILE A 177 7.39 16.99 1.73
N GLU A 178 7.73 17.71 2.80
CA GLU A 178 8.82 17.37 3.70
C GLU A 178 8.26 16.50 4.83
N PHE A 179 8.82 15.31 5.02
CA PHE A 179 8.46 14.44 6.13
C PHE A 179 9.73 13.85 6.76
N LEU A 180 9.98 14.24 8.01
CA LEU A 180 11.19 13.90 8.74
C LEU A 180 12.45 14.30 7.96
N ASP A 181 13.15 13.29 7.47
CA ASP A 181 14.44 13.33 6.80
C ASP A 181 14.32 13.13 5.27
N VAL A 182 13.08 13.16 4.76
CA VAL A 182 12.73 12.83 3.37
C VAL A 182 11.94 13.97 2.75
N LEU A 183 12.34 14.36 1.54
CA LEU A 183 11.56 15.23 0.67
C LEU A 183 10.89 14.34 -0.38
N ILE A 184 9.56 14.42 -0.46
CA ILE A 184 8.75 13.65 -1.38
C ILE A 184 8.20 14.62 -2.41
N GLU A 185 8.51 14.41 -3.68
CA GLU A 185 8.06 15.23 -4.80
C GLU A 185 7.23 14.39 -5.76
N ASN A 186 6.10 14.94 -6.23
CA ASN A 186 5.29 14.30 -7.24
C ASN A 186 5.70 14.78 -8.63
N VAL A 187 6.46 13.96 -9.34
CA VAL A 187 6.87 14.21 -10.72
C VAL A 187 5.98 13.38 -11.65
N GLU A 188 5.06 14.04 -12.35
CA GLU A 188 4.16 13.43 -13.35
C GLU A 188 3.33 12.23 -12.82
N GLY A 189 2.97 12.23 -11.54
CA GLY A 189 2.20 11.16 -10.91
C GLY A 189 3.07 10.04 -10.31
N LYS A 190 4.40 10.17 -10.36
CA LYS A 190 5.35 9.31 -9.67
C LYS A 190 5.94 10.05 -8.48
N LEU A 191 5.93 9.40 -7.32
CA LEU A 191 6.58 9.93 -6.12
C LEU A 191 8.08 9.68 -6.23
N ASN A 192 8.85 10.76 -6.28
CA ASN A 192 10.29 10.74 -6.15
C ASN A 192 10.65 11.18 -4.73
N THR A 193 11.59 10.46 -4.12
CA THR A 193 12.07 10.73 -2.77
C THR A 193 13.53 11.14 -2.80
N THR A 194 13.89 12.14 -1.99
CA THR A 194 15.26 12.61 -1.79
C THR A 194 15.51 12.87 -0.30
N VAL A 195 16.78 13.04 0.09
CA VAL A 195 17.14 13.37 1.48
C VAL A 195 16.82 14.84 1.74
N PHE A 196 15.91 15.11 2.67
CA PHE A 196 15.62 16.47 3.09
C PHE A 196 16.70 16.99 4.05
N ARG A 197 17.22 18.18 3.78
CA ARG A 197 18.16 18.91 4.64
C ARG A 197 17.57 20.26 4.95
N LYS A 198 17.40 20.58 6.23
CA LYS A 198 16.91 21.90 6.64
C LYS A 198 17.88 22.98 6.14
N PRO A 199 17.42 24.07 5.51
CA PRO A 199 18.30 25.11 4.96
C PRO A 199 19.26 25.72 5.98
N ALA A 200 18.86 25.77 7.25
CA ALA A 200 19.66 26.29 8.35
C ALA A 200 20.45 25.21 9.11
N ALA A 201 20.34 23.93 8.73
CA ALA A 201 21.13 22.89 9.36
C ALA A 201 22.58 22.97 8.85
N GLU A 202 23.49 23.30 9.75
CA GLU A 202 24.90 23.11 9.49
C GLU A 202 25.17 21.63 9.17
N PRO A 203 26.11 21.33 8.26
CA PRO A 203 26.45 19.96 7.88
C PRO A 203 27.28 19.29 8.99
N TYR A 204 26.81 19.34 10.24
CA TYR A 204 27.46 18.73 11.38
C TYR A 204 27.34 17.22 11.28
N ILE A 205 28.44 16.62 10.83
CA ILE A 205 28.74 15.21 10.98
C ILE A 205 29.76 15.12 12.13
N LEU A 206 29.85 13.98 12.79
CA LEU A 206 30.85 13.74 13.85
C LEU A 206 32.26 14.23 13.41
N PRO A 207 32.85 15.27 14.02
CA PRO A 207 34.15 15.81 13.60
C PRO A 207 35.28 14.78 13.71
N TYR A 208 36.17 14.72 12.73
CA TYR A 208 37.27 13.73 12.70
C TYR A 208 38.29 13.92 13.84
N THR A 209 38.39 15.14 14.37
CA THR A 209 39.27 15.49 15.49
C THR A 209 38.70 15.12 16.85
N SER A 210 37.44 14.66 16.91
CA SER A 210 36.83 14.22 18.16
C SER A 210 37.48 12.93 18.68
N ASN A 211 37.45 12.73 20.01
CA ASN A 211 38.06 11.57 20.65
C ASN A 211 37.17 10.32 20.58
N HIS A 212 36.74 9.96 19.36
CA HIS A 212 35.95 8.75 19.11
C HIS A 212 36.79 7.66 18.45
N PRO A 213 36.44 6.37 18.65
CA PRO A 213 37.10 5.28 17.95
C PRO A 213 37.03 5.44 16.43
N ARG A 214 38.07 4.98 15.72
CA ARG A 214 38.09 4.98 14.25
C ARG A 214 36.89 4.27 13.63
N LEU A 215 36.37 3.23 14.31
CA LEU A 215 35.18 2.50 13.90
C LEU A 215 33.93 3.41 13.85
N THR A 216 33.80 4.34 14.80
CA THR A 216 32.69 5.30 14.82
C THR A 216 32.75 6.23 13.61
N HIS A 217 33.95 6.71 13.27
CA HIS A 217 34.17 7.53 12.07
C HIS A 217 33.87 6.78 10.77
N SER A 218 34.28 5.51 10.65
CA SER A 218 33.94 4.70 9.47
C SER A 218 32.45 4.41 9.39
N ASN A 219 31.82 4.10 10.54
CA ASN A 219 30.38 3.84 10.60
C ASN A 219 29.56 5.08 10.24
N THR A 220 30.02 6.27 10.63
CA THR A 220 29.38 7.53 10.25
C THR A 220 29.30 7.70 8.73
N ILE A 221 30.37 7.34 8.01
CA ILE A 221 30.38 7.35 6.54
C ILE A 221 29.42 6.29 5.98
N TYR A 222 29.50 5.07 6.53
CA TYR A 222 28.68 3.95 6.09
C TYR A 222 27.18 4.24 6.23
N THR A 223 26.75 4.74 7.40
CA THR A 223 25.34 5.04 7.68
C THR A 223 24.81 6.20 6.85
N ALA A 224 25.63 7.22 6.59
CA ALA A 224 25.27 8.33 5.71
C ALA A 224 24.99 7.84 4.28
N LEU A 225 25.88 6.98 3.72
CA LEU A 225 25.68 6.39 2.40
C LEU A 225 24.47 5.45 2.37
N LEU A 226 24.30 4.61 3.38
CA LEU A 226 23.16 3.71 3.51
C LEU A 226 21.83 4.48 3.52
N ARG A 227 21.76 5.56 4.30
CA ARG A 227 20.60 6.46 4.34
C ARG A 227 20.37 7.10 2.98
N GLY A 228 21.41 7.61 2.31
CA GLY A 228 21.31 8.19 0.98
C GLY A 228 20.66 7.25 -0.02
N ILE A 229 21.12 5.99 -0.08
CA ILE A 229 20.56 4.99 -1.00
C ILE A 229 19.12 4.63 -0.64
N ARG A 230 18.81 4.43 0.64
CA ARG A 230 17.45 4.06 1.07
C ARG A 230 16.43 5.15 0.78
N LEU A 231 16.83 6.42 0.84
CA LEU A 231 15.91 7.55 0.68
C LEU A 231 15.83 8.07 -0.76
N CYS A 232 16.89 7.98 -1.55
CA CYS A 232 16.88 8.50 -2.91
C CYS A 232 16.22 7.50 -3.87
N SER A 233 15.20 7.93 -4.61
CA SER A 233 14.51 7.09 -5.59
C SER A 233 15.33 6.90 -6.89
N ASP A 234 16.20 7.84 -7.22
CA ASP A 234 16.93 7.87 -8.49
C ASP A 234 18.46 7.98 -8.29
N VAL A 235 19.21 7.44 -9.24
CA VAL A 235 20.68 7.40 -9.20
C VAL A 235 21.28 8.81 -9.25
N HIS A 236 20.67 9.74 -9.99
CA HIS A 236 21.17 11.12 -10.06
C HIS A 236 20.94 11.86 -8.75
N THR A 237 19.77 11.68 -8.14
CA THR A 237 19.47 12.26 -6.82
C THR A 237 20.39 11.69 -5.74
N PHE A 238 20.71 10.39 -5.82
CA PHE A 238 21.67 9.76 -4.93
C PHE A 238 23.09 10.29 -5.14
N ASP A 239 23.54 10.51 -6.37
CA ASP A 239 24.88 11.03 -6.64
C ASP A 239 25.07 12.45 -6.09
N GLN A 240 24.06 13.30 -6.22
CA GLN A 240 24.04 14.61 -5.58
C GLN A 240 24.16 14.49 -4.06
N GLU A 241 23.40 13.58 -3.44
CA GLU A 241 23.49 13.37 -2.00
C GLU A 241 24.84 12.77 -1.58
N ARG A 242 25.43 11.88 -2.38
CA ARG A 242 26.78 11.35 -2.17
C ARG A 242 27.82 12.46 -2.18
N LEU A 243 27.73 13.41 -3.12
CA LEU A 243 28.60 14.58 -3.17
C LEU A 243 28.40 15.47 -1.93
N ASN A 244 27.16 15.68 -1.49
CA ASN A 244 26.85 16.43 -0.27
C ASN A 244 27.48 15.76 0.97
N ILE A 245 27.40 14.43 1.07
CA ILE A 245 28.05 13.66 2.15
C ILE A 245 29.57 13.82 2.09
N GLU A 246 30.19 13.73 0.91
CA GLU A 246 31.63 13.91 0.74
C GLU A 246 32.09 15.31 1.16
N ILE A 247 31.36 16.35 0.74
CA ILE A 247 31.61 17.74 1.12
C ILE A 247 31.47 17.93 2.64
N ALA A 248 30.40 17.40 3.24
CA ALA A 248 30.18 17.50 4.68
C ALA A 248 31.31 16.81 5.47
N LEU A 249 31.73 15.61 5.07
CA LEU A 249 32.86 14.92 5.70
C LEU A 249 34.16 15.72 5.58
N PHE A 250 34.40 16.34 4.42
CA PHE A 250 35.58 17.18 4.21
C PHE A 250 35.59 18.40 5.15
N PHE A 251 34.46 19.10 5.29
CA PHE A 251 34.33 20.22 6.24
C PHE A 251 34.48 19.80 7.70
N ASN A 252 34.13 18.55 8.04
CA ASN A 252 34.32 17.98 9.38
C ASN A 252 35.73 17.39 9.61
N GLY A 253 36.69 17.66 8.71
CA GLY A 253 38.10 17.33 8.89
C GLY A 253 38.49 15.89 8.53
N TYR A 254 37.64 15.13 7.83
CA TYR A 254 37.98 13.77 7.43
C TYR A 254 39.05 13.75 6.34
N PRO A 255 40.11 12.93 6.46
CA PRO A 255 41.13 12.82 5.42
C PRO A 255 40.54 12.28 4.11
N ARG A 256 40.90 12.89 2.97
CA ARG A 256 40.41 12.49 1.64
C ARG A 256 40.61 11.00 1.33
N ASN A 257 41.77 10.45 1.71
CA ASN A 257 42.06 9.02 1.51
C ASN A 257 41.16 8.11 2.36
N PHE A 258 40.78 8.57 3.56
CA PHE A 258 39.88 7.84 4.45
C PHE A 258 38.46 7.80 3.85
N ILE A 259 37.95 8.94 3.38
CA ILE A 259 36.64 9.04 2.71
C ILE A 259 36.59 8.11 1.49
N ARG A 260 37.54 8.26 0.55
CA ARG A 260 37.57 7.48 -0.69
C ARG A 260 37.65 5.99 -0.45
N ARG A 261 38.46 5.56 0.53
CA ARG A 261 38.57 4.15 0.90
C ARG A 261 37.22 3.61 1.36
N HIS A 262 36.54 4.30 2.29
CA HIS A 262 35.27 3.83 2.83
C HIS A 262 34.12 3.90 1.82
N PHE A 263 34.11 4.89 0.92
CA PHE A 263 33.17 4.90 -0.21
C PHE A 263 33.39 3.67 -1.10
N LYS A 264 34.64 3.39 -1.49
CA LYS A 264 34.97 2.23 -2.32
C LYS A 264 34.62 0.91 -1.64
N GLU A 265 34.92 0.78 -0.34
CA GLU A 265 34.55 -0.40 0.46
C GLU A 265 33.04 -0.58 0.51
N PHE A 266 32.26 0.48 0.72
CA PHE A 266 30.81 0.43 0.74
C PHE A 266 30.24 -0.17 -0.56
N PHE A 267 30.62 0.35 -1.72
CA PHE A 267 30.12 -0.14 -3.01
C PHE A 267 30.67 -1.53 -3.37
N LYS A 268 31.89 -1.85 -2.93
CA LYS A 268 32.45 -3.20 -3.08
C LYS A 268 31.63 -4.22 -2.30
N ASN A 269 31.29 -3.91 -1.05
CA ASN A 269 30.55 -4.83 -0.16
C ASN A 269 29.12 -5.11 -0.66
N HIS A 270 28.52 -4.19 -1.40
CA HIS A 270 27.18 -4.34 -1.99
C HIS A 270 27.20 -4.77 -3.47
N ASN A 271 28.34 -5.23 -4.01
CA ASN A 271 28.48 -5.61 -5.43
C ASN A 271 27.97 -4.53 -6.40
N SER A 272 28.19 -3.25 -6.06
CA SER A 272 27.61 -2.09 -6.71
C SER A 272 28.65 -1.05 -7.13
N SER A 273 29.88 -1.50 -7.32
CA SER A 273 30.99 -0.69 -7.88
C SER A 273 30.62 0.10 -9.15
N PRO A 274 29.78 -0.40 -10.08
CA PRO A 274 29.37 0.36 -11.28
C PRO A 274 28.59 1.64 -10.96
N ILE A 275 27.84 1.71 -9.85
CA ILE A 275 27.10 2.91 -9.44
C ILE A 275 28.08 4.06 -9.17
N TYR A 276 29.18 3.75 -8.49
CA TYR A 276 30.20 4.74 -8.14
C TYR A 276 31.03 5.23 -9.33
N GLN A 277 31.10 4.44 -10.42
CA GLN A 277 31.95 4.76 -11.58
C GLN A 277 31.17 5.38 -12.74
N ASN A 278 29.98 4.85 -13.04
CA ASN A 278 29.25 5.14 -14.27
C ASN A 278 27.77 5.51 -14.06
N LEU A 279 27.31 5.69 -12.81
CA LEU A 279 25.91 6.03 -12.50
C LEU A 279 24.90 5.07 -13.14
N ASP A 280 25.15 3.77 -13.01
CA ASP A 280 24.27 2.73 -13.56
C ASP A 280 22.92 2.71 -12.82
N GLU A 281 21.86 3.16 -13.50
CA GLU A 281 20.51 3.25 -12.96
C GLU A 281 19.89 1.88 -12.65
N GLN A 282 20.16 0.85 -13.46
CA GLN A 282 19.60 -0.48 -13.23
C GLN A 282 20.21 -1.08 -11.97
N ARG A 283 21.54 -1.00 -11.85
CA ARG A 283 22.23 -1.51 -10.68
C ARG A 283 21.88 -0.74 -9.42
N TYR A 284 21.63 0.56 -9.55
CA TYR A 284 21.13 1.39 -8.45
C TYR A 284 19.75 0.92 -7.97
N LYS A 285 18.79 0.71 -8.88
CA LYS A 285 17.45 0.25 -8.52
C LYS A 285 17.46 -1.10 -7.81
N GLU A 286 18.28 -2.05 -8.27
CA GLU A 286 18.46 -3.34 -7.61
C GLU A 286 18.96 -3.18 -6.17
N LEU A 287 20.00 -2.37 -5.97
CA LEU A 287 20.56 -2.10 -4.65
C LEU A 287 19.58 -1.36 -3.74
N HIS A 288 18.89 -0.35 -4.26
CA HIS A 288 17.89 0.43 -3.54
C HIS A 288 16.76 -0.48 -3.03
N LEU A 289 16.20 -1.32 -3.91
CA LEU A 289 15.15 -2.27 -3.53
C LEU A 289 15.63 -3.29 -2.51
N GLN A 290 16.86 -3.81 -2.65
CA GLN A 290 17.45 -4.72 -1.69
C GLN A 290 17.51 -4.09 -0.29
N LEU A 291 18.08 -2.88 -0.18
CA LEU A 291 18.31 -2.23 1.11
C LEU A 291 17.03 -1.70 1.79
N VAL A 292 16.02 -1.33 0.99
CA VAL A 292 14.69 -0.97 1.50
C VAL A 292 14.01 -2.23 2.07
N ASN A 293 14.07 -3.35 1.36
CA ASN A 293 13.43 -4.60 1.79
C ASN A 293 14.14 -5.26 2.98
N GLU A 294 15.47 -5.19 3.06
CA GLU A 294 16.22 -5.70 4.22
C GLU A 294 15.72 -5.12 5.55
N SER A 295 15.31 -3.84 5.53
CA SER A 295 14.77 -3.16 6.72
C SER A 295 13.39 -3.71 7.15
N LEU A 296 12.59 -4.21 6.20
CA LEU A 296 11.26 -4.80 6.48
C LEU A 296 11.36 -6.20 7.12
N THR A 297 12.42 -6.95 6.82
CA THR A 297 12.65 -8.30 7.37
C THR A 297 13.15 -8.30 8.82
N ASP A 298 13.77 -7.22 9.29
CA ASP A 298 14.23 -7.14 10.68
C ASP A 298 13.09 -6.84 11.66
N ASP A 299 12.06 -6.09 11.24
CA ASP A 299 10.82 -5.90 12.02
C ASP A 299 10.03 -7.21 12.20
N GLN A 300 10.15 -8.17 11.28
CA GLN A 300 9.52 -9.49 11.41
C GLN A 300 10.25 -10.43 12.39
N ARG A 301 11.51 -10.14 12.75
CA ARG A 301 12.27 -10.93 13.74
C ARG A 301 11.99 -10.52 15.18
N GLN A 302 11.24 -9.43 15.42
CA GLN A 302 10.91 -8.93 16.76
C GLN A 302 9.49 -9.28 17.25
N LEU A 303 8.80 -10.24 16.61
CA LEU A 303 7.63 -10.87 17.23
C LEU A 303 8.12 -11.96 18.20
N PRO A 304 7.90 -11.84 19.52
CA PRO A 304 8.26 -12.89 20.44
C PRO A 304 7.38 -14.11 20.18
N SER A 305 8.03 -15.23 19.84
CA SER A 305 7.49 -16.58 19.89
C SER A 305 7.12 -16.93 21.34
N ASN A 306 6.01 -16.39 21.81
CA ASN A 306 5.45 -16.67 23.12
C ASN A 306 4.39 -17.76 22.97
N GLN A 307 4.84 -19.00 22.74
CA GLN A 307 4.03 -20.21 22.86
C GLN A 307 4.92 -21.46 22.82
N GLN A 308 5.83 -21.60 23.79
CA GLN A 308 6.48 -22.89 24.10
C GLN A 308 7.24 -22.86 25.44
N SER A 309 6.56 -22.56 26.55
CA SER A 309 7.09 -22.87 27.89
C SER A 309 6.04 -22.73 29.01
N VAL A 310 4.85 -23.33 28.89
CA VAL A 310 3.90 -23.43 30.03
C VAL A 310 3.24 -24.81 30.13
N THR A 311 3.88 -25.88 29.63
CA THR A 311 3.28 -27.23 29.70
C THR A 311 4.23 -28.34 30.14
N GLU A 312 5.31 -28.03 30.86
CA GLU A 312 6.20 -29.07 31.42
C GLU A 312 6.46 -29.00 32.93
N GLN A 313 5.81 -28.09 33.68
CA GLN A 313 5.98 -28.03 35.14
C GLN A 313 4.89 -28.72 35.97
N HIS A 314 3.92 -29.41 35.34
CA HIS A 314 2.88 -30.16 36.07
C HIS A 314 2.90 -31.69 35.87
N LYS A 315 4.07 -32.29 35.56
CA LYS A 315 4.22 -33.76 35.49
C LYS A 315 5.32 -34.40 36.35
N ASN A 316 6.05 -33.62 37.16
CA ASN A 316 7.08 -34.17 38.06
C ASN A 316 6.73 -34.04 39.55
N SER A 317 5.49 -34.38 39.91
CA SER A 317 5.11 -34.61 41.30
C SER A 317 4.41 -35.96 41.44
N HIS A 318 5.07 -37.06 41.11
CA HIS A 318 4.78 -38.35 41.71
C HIS A 318 5.94 -39.35 41.53
N THR A 319 6.25 -40.01 42.65
CA THR A 319 6.99 -41.27 42.81
C THR A 319 8.52 -41.24 42.75
N LYS A 320 9.14 -41.25 43.95
CA LYS A 320 10.07 -42.30 44.38
C LYS A 320 10.40 -42.17 45.87
N GLU A 321 9.63 -42.87 46.69
CA GLU A 321 10.10 -43.37 47.98
C GLU A 321 11.18 -44.45 47.72
N LYS A 322 12.27 -44.42 48.49
CA LYS A 322 13.09 -45.60 48.77
C LYS A 322 13.52 -45.61 50.24
N PRO A 323 13.64 -46.80 50.85
CA PRO A 323 13.63 -46.97 52.29
C PRO A 323 15.05 -46.86 52.88
N LYS A 324 15.15 -46.27 54.07
CA LYS A 324 16.31 -46.42 54.96
C LYS A 324 16.04 -47.58 55.91
N ASN A 325 16.78 -48.68 55.74
CA ASN A 325 16.91 -49.72 56.74
C ASN A 325 18.03 -49.36 57.73
N GLU A 326 17.78 -49.71 58.98
CA GLU A 326 18.59 -49.51 60.18
C GLU A 326 19.82 -50.43 60.30
N LYS A 327 20.80 -49.90 61.06
CA LYS A 327 21.72 -50.55 62.02
C LYS A 327 22.82 -51.51 61.53
N LYS A 328 24.07 -51.09 61.79
CA LYS A 328 24.90 -51.69 62.83
C LYS A 328 25.80 -50.65 63.47
#